data_AF-A0A134A6L2-F1
#
_entry.id   AF-A0A134A6L2-F1
#
_cell.length_a   1.000
_cell.length_b   1.000
_cell.length_c   1.000
_cell.angle_alpha   90.00
_cell.angle_beta   90.00
_cell.angle_gamma   90.00
#
_symmetry.space_group_name_H-M   'P 1'
#
loop_
_entity.id
_entity.type
_entity.pdbx_description
1 polymer ?
#
loop_
_entity_poly.entity_id
_entity_poly.type
_entity_poly.pdbx_seq_one_letter_code
_entity_poly.pdbx_strand_id
1 'polypeptide(L)' 'MNEITYLVSFKSTDKFNNIDSGHCAAVLEKGNYTEGELVDFFIESVRTNFNLEKEREIIITNIINLTKIRRELEE' A
#
# COMPACT_ATOMS: atom_id res chain seq x y z
N MET A 1 -19.74 -3.66 2.49
CA MET A 1 -18.36 -4.18 2.37
C MET A 1 -17.65 -4.06 3.71
N ASN A 2 -17.17 -5.19 4.23
CA ASN A 2 -16.33 -5.21 5.45
C ASN A 2 -14.85 -4.93 5.14
N GLU A 3 -14.49 -4.84 3.88
CA GLU A 3 -13.15 -4.50 3.42
C GLU A 3 -13.10 -3.07 2.88
N ILE A 4 -11.90 -2.50 2.90
CA ILE A 4 -11.54 -1.22 2.31
C ILE A 4 -10.40 -1.48 1.32
N THR A 5 -10.56 -0.99 0.09
CA THR A 5 -9.51 -1.06 -0.93
C THR A 5 -8.76 0.26 -0.96
N TYR A 6 -7.44 0.18 -0.86
CA TYR A 6 -6.52 1.31 -0.98
C TYR A 6 -5.70 1.19 -2.25
N LEU A 7 -5.42 2.31 -2.91
CA LEU A 7 -4.33 2.43 -3.86
C LEU A 7 -3.11 2.97 -3.12
N VAL A 8 -2.04 2.18 -3.08
CA VAL A 8 -0.81 2.48 -2.36
C VAL A 8 0.28 2.79 -3.38
N SER A 9 0.84 3.99 -3.30
CA SER A 9 1.98 4.43 -4.11
C SER A 9 3.27 4.26 -3.31
N PHE A 10 4.32 3.77 -3.95
CA PHE A 10 5.59 3.52 -3.27
C PHE A 10 6.80 3.86 -4.14
N LYS A 11 7.93 4.05 -3.45
CA LYS A 11 9.27 3.94 -4.03
C LYS A 11 9.96 2.75 -3.37
N SER A 12 10.80 2.04 -4.11
CA SER A 12 11.68 1.03 -3.53
C SER A 12 13.11 1.26 -3.98
N THR A 13 14.05 1.06 -3.07
CA THR A 13 15.48 1.16 -3.35
C THR A 13 16.13 -0.20 -3.10
N ASP A 14 16.94 -0.66 -4.06
CA ASP A 14 17.76 -1.86 -3.87
C ASP A 14 19.14 -1.56 -3.29
N LYS A 15 19.88 -2.61 -2.97
CA LYS A 15 21.25 -2.52 -2.41
C LYS A 15 22.28 -1.85 -3.34
N PHE A 16 21.94 -1.65 -4.62
CA PHE A 16 22.78 -0.96 -5.61
C PHE A 16 22.32 0.49 -5.83
N ASN A 17 21.41 0.99 -4.99
CA ASN A 17 20.77 2.32 -5.09
C ASN A 17 19.94 2.50 -6.37
N ASN A 18 19.48 1.42 -6.99
CA ASN A 18 18.48 1.54 -8.06
C ASN A 18 17.14 1.86 -7.42
N ILE A 19 16.48 2.89 -7.93
CA ILE A 19 15.19 3.36 -7.43
C ILE A 19 14.12 2.94 -8.43
N ASP A 20 13.16 2.18 -7.94
CA ASP A 20 11.91 1.87 -8.63
C ASP A 20 10.75 2.59 -7.96
N SER A 21 9.65 2.76 -8.69
CA SER A 21 8.40 3.29 -8.15
C SER A 21 7.20 2.58 -8.78
N GLY A 22 6.09 2.59 -8.06
CA GLY A 22 4.88 1.94 -8.54
C GLY A 22 3.67 2.17 -7.65
N HIS A 23 2.60 1.49 -8.01
CA HIS A 23 1.33 1.52 -7.30
C HIS A 23 0.73 0.12 -7.25
N CYS A 24 0.13 -0.26 -6.12
CA CYS A 24 -0.70 -1.47 -6.03
C CYS A 24 -1.97 -1.24 -5.23
N ALA A 25 -2.95 -2.10 -5.47
CA ALA A 25 -4.11 -2.20 -4.61
C ALA A 25 -3.76 -3.00 -3.34
N ALA A 26 -4.14 -2.48 -2.18
CA ALA A 26 -4.10 -3.19 -0.91
C ALA A 26 -5.52 -3.30 -0.36
N VAL A 27 -5.95 -4.51 0.01
CA VAL A 27 -7.29 -4.78 0.53
C VAL A 27 -7.17 -5.08 2.02
N LEU A 28 -7.77 -4.23 2.84
CA LEU A 28 -7.71 -4.32 4.29
C LEU A 28 -9.11 -4.53 4.87
N GLU A 29 -9.28 -5.51 5.75
CA GLU A 29 -10.52 -5.66 6.51
C GLU A 29 -10.72 -4.47 7.46
N LYS A 30 -11.97 -4.08 7.74
CA LYS A 30 -12.26 -3.03 8.71
C LYS A 30 -11.88 -3.49 10.12
N GLY A 31 -11.11 -2.66 10.81
CA GLY A 31 -10.67 -2.93 12.17
C GLY A 31 -10.10 -1.69 12.83
N ASN A 32 -9.77 -1.83 14.12
CA ASN A 32 -9.12 -0.78 14.90
C ASN A 32 -7.61 -0.97 14.83
N TYR A 33 -7.00 -0.49 13.75
CA TYR A 33 -5.56 -0.51 13.56
C TYR A 33 -4.94 0.80 14.04
N THR A 34 -3.77 0.70 14.64
CA THR A 34 -2.88 1.83 14.85
C THR A 34 -2.27 2.28 13.53
N GLU A 35 -1.74 3.51 13.48
CA GLU A 35 -1.06 4.02 12.30
C GLU A 35 0.14 3.16 11.89
N GLY A 36 0.92 2.66 12.87
CA GLY A 36 2.06 1.78 12.61
C GLY A 36 1.66 0.46 11.96
N GLU A 37 0.61 -0.20 12.46
CA GLU A 37 0.10 -1.45 11.88
C GLU A 37 -0.40 -1.25 10.44
N LEU A 38 -1.00 -0.10 10.14
CA LEU A 38 -1.43 0.24 8.78
C LEU A 38 -0.22 0.42 7.85
N VAL A 39 0.81 1.14 8.29
CA VAL A 39 2.03 1.35 7.49
C VAL A 39 2.72 0.02 7.21
N ASP A 40 2.90 -0.83 8.22
CA ASP A 40 3.50 -2.15 8.07
C ASP A 40 2.70 -3.02 7.10
N PHE A 41 1.37 -3.00 7.23
CA PHE A 41 0.48 -3.71 6.31
C PHE A 41 0.64 -3.25 4.85
N PHE A 42 0.73 -1.94 4.60
CA PHE A 42 0.91 -1.42 3.24
C PHE A 42 2.29 -1.76 2.66
N ILE A 43 3.35 -1.72 3.48
CA ILE A 43 4.70 -2.13 3.07
C ILE A 43 4.72 -3.61 2.68
N GLU A 44 4.15 -4.49 3.51
CA GLU A 44 4.08 -5.92 3.21
C GLU A 44 3.19 -6.22 2.00
N SER A 45 2.11 -5.46 1.82
CA SER A 45 1.27 -5.54 0.62
C SER A 45 2.06 -5.21 -0.64
N VAL A 46 2.83 -4.12 -0.64
CA VAL A 46 3.72 -3.75 -1.77
C VAL A 46 4.75 -4.86 -2.01
N ARG A 47 5.44 -5.30 -0.95
CA ARG A 47 6.48 -6.34 -1.04
C ARG A 47 5.93 -7.62 -1.67
N THR A 48 4.74 -8.04 -1.25
CA THR A 48 4.08 -9.26 -1.76
C THR A 48 3.64 -9.08 -3.21
N ASN A 49 3.00 -7.97 -3.57
CA ASN A 49 2.49 -7.74 -4.93
C ASN A 49 3.60 -7.65 -5.99
N PHE A 50 4.76 -7.11 -5.63
CA PHE A 50 5.89 -6.95 -6.54
C PHE A 50 7.00 -7.99 -6.34
N ASN A 51 6.80 -8.97 -5.46
CA ASN A 51 7.78 -10.00 -5.11
C ASN A 51 9.17 -9.40 -4.79
N LEU A 52 9.18 -8.33 -3.98
CA LEU A 52 10.40 -7.61 -3.65
C LEU A 52 11.20 -8.34 -2.58
N GLU A 53 12.53 -8.31 -2.70
CA GLU A 53 13.43 -8.85 -1.68
C GLU A 53 13.22 -8.14 -0.34
N LYS A 54 13.36 -8.87 0.78
CA LYS A 54 13.17 -8.30 2.13
C LYS A 54 14.12 -7.13 2.44
N GLU A 55 15.30 -7.12 1.83
CA GLU A 55 16.32 -6.10 2.01
C GLU A 55 16.04 -4.82 1.21
N ARG A 56 15.09 -4.84 0.26
CA ARG A 56 14.68 -3.62 -0.43
C ARG A 56 13.97 -2.69 0.54
N GLU A 57 14.48 -1.46 0.61
CA GLU A 57 13.80 -0.37 1.32
C GLU A 57 12.55 -0.01 0.53
N ILE A 58 11.42 0.14 1.22
CA ILE A 58 10.14 0.54 0.64
C ILE A 58 9.65 1.77 1.39
N ILE A 59 9.36 2.83 0.64
CA ILE A 59 8.79 4.07 1.19
C ILE A 59 7.41 4.25 0.56
N ILE A 60 6.38 4.26 1.41
CA ILE A 60 5.03 4.62 0.99
C ILE A 60 4.98 6.13 0.75
N THR A 61 4.58 6.52 -0.44
CA THR A 61 4.54 7.93 -0.86
C THR A 61 3.13 8.49 -0.90
N ASN A 62 2.12 7.63 -1.09
CA ASN A 62 0.72 8.03 -1.04
C ASN A 62 -0.18 6.83 -0.74
N ILE A 63 -1.31 7.08 -0.08
CA ILE A 63 -2.36 6.09 0.22
C ILE A 63 -3.71 6.73 -0.11
N ILE A 64 -4.44 6.14 -1.05
CA ILE A 64 -5.75 6.63 -1.49
C ILE A 64 -6.81 5.58 -1.16
N ASN A 65 -7.87 5.97 -0.46
CA ASN A 65 -9.01 5.08 -0.18
C ASN A 65 -9.95 5.01 -1.39
N LEU A 66 -9.83 3.96 -2.20
CA LEU A 66 -10.65 3.77 -3.40
C LEU A 66 -12.10 3.46 -3.07
N THR A 67 -12.38 2.81 -1.94
CA THR A 67 -13.76 2.51 -1.50
C THR A 67 -14.54 3.79 -1.22
N LYS A 68 -13.91 4.82 -0.61
CA LYS A 68 -14.52 6.13 -0.41
C LYS A 68 -14.81 6.83 -1.74
N ILE A 69 -13.81 6.86 -2.64
CA ILE A 69 -13.96 7.50 -3.96
C ILE A 69 -15.09 6.85 -4.77
N ARG A 70 -15.15 5.51 -4.83
CA ARG A 70 -16.24 4.82 -5.55
C ARG A 70 -17.61 5.20 -5.02
N ARG A 71 -17.76 5.23 -3.69
CA ARG A 71 -19.04 5.60 -3.07
C ARG A 71 -19.47 7.02 -3.46
N GLU A 72 -18.54 7.97 -3.48
CA GLU A 72 -18.81 9.36 -3.91
C GLU A 72 -19.17 9.49 -5.39
N LEU A 73 -18.74 8.54 -6.24
CA LEU A 73 -19.09 8.52 -7.67
C LEU A 73 -20.42 7.83 -7.97
N GLU A 74 -20.90 6.99 -7.05
CA GLU A 74 -22.15 6.24 -7.16
C GLU A 74 -23.35 6.95 -6.50
N GLU A 75 -23.10 7.90 -5.58
CA GLU A 75 -24.08 8.78 -4.93
C GLU A 75 -24.32 10.07 -5.74
#